data_AF-A0A524IQQ0-F1
#
_entry.id   AF-A0A524IQQ0-F1
#
_cell.length_a   1.000
_cell.length_b   1.000
_cell.length_c   1.000
_cell.angle_alpha   90.00
_cell.angle_beta   90.00
_cell.angle_gamma   90.00
#
_symmetry.space_group_name_H-M   'P 1'
#
loop_
_entity.id
_entity.type
_entity.pdbx_description
1 polymer ?
#
loop_
_entity_poly.entity_id
_entity_poly.type
_entity_poly.pdbx_seq_one_letter_code
_entity_poly.pdbx_strand_id
1 'polypeptide(L)'
;MKKPLVLFCTLCLVIVSFSGCKTATGELPPGAQPIWISDVLAGGAIMQASLELISSLDPEIGENVVQSLIRDINDDPTLTLYWVPSGNNTVDQISYDTSAMNGSLVFSQYSLKRTSAAMKKAARAGQAGLAAEDVQNDESIELTDEEKAALSQKAGEFDDDERAELKRCLIYLGAATAALVNIPIRAPQMITNISSIIQNPEILIVNPFALPMMVIQLGSILDNLNNMIKETPKVIKNVAANIEILKAILAADKERTEQKKLEEQQQKDQAEADAA
;
A
#
# COMPACT_ATOMS: atom_id res chain seq x y z
N MET A 1 -24.91 38.60 26.01
CA MET A 1 -25.57 37.41 26.57
C MET A 1 -25.38 36.26 25.61
N LYS A 2 -24.65 35.22 26.04
CA LYS A 2 -24.38 33.99 25.28
C LYS A 2 -25.58 33.04 25.43
N LYS A 3 -26.07 32.48 24.32
CA LYS A 3 -26.75 31.18 24.24
C LYS A 3 -26.33 30.49 22.93
N PRO A 4 -26.24 29.15 22.91
CA PRO A 4 -25.15 28.44 22.24
C PRO A 4 -25.62 27.54 21.09
N LEU A 5 -24.74 27.39 20.10
CA LEU A 5 -24.20 26.11 19.63
C LEU A 5 -25.20 24.93 19.51
N VAL A 6 -26.14 25.00 18.56
CA VAL A 6 -26.89 23.84 18.07
C VAL A 6 -27.03 23.98 16.57
N LEU A 7 -25.98 23.63 15.81
CA LEU A 7 -26.04 23.39 14.35
C LEU A 7 -24.72 22.87 13.73
N PHE A 8 -23.86 22.20 14.50
CA PHE A 8 -22.53 21.81 14.03
C PHE A 8 -22.15 20.38 14.49
N CYS A 9 -22.77 19.35 13.91
CA CYS A 9 -22.34 17.95 14.06
C CYS A 9 -22.76 17.10 12.82
N THR A 10 -22.56 17.63 11.61
CA THR A 10 -22.84 16.88 10.35
C THR A 10 -21.62 16.83 9.43
N LEU A 11 -20.41 16.92 9.97
CA LEU A 11 -19.21 16.98 9.14
C LEU A 11 -18.01 16.45 9.94
N CYS A 12 -17.69 15.16 9.80
CA CYS A 12 -16.35 14.58 10.01
C CYS A 12 -16.39 13.08 9.75
N LEU A 13 -16.64 12.71 8.49
CA LEU A 13 -16.13 11.47 7.91
C LEU A 13 -15.76 11.83 6.49
N VAL A 14 -14.50 12.21 6.36
CA VAL A 14 -13.88 12.44 5.06
C VAL A 14 -13.78 11.08 4.39
N ILE A 15 -14.84 10.76 3.65
CA ILE A 15 -14.79 9.90 2.49
C ILE A 15 -13.89 10.63 1.48
N VAL A 16 -12.57 10.38 1.50
CA VAL A 16 -11.76 10.55 0.30
C VAL A 16 -12.01 9.30 -0.55
N SER A 17 -13.17 9.25 -1.19
CA SER A 17 -13.37 8.37 -2.33
C SER A 17 -12.89 9.12 -3.57
N PHE A 18 -12.04 8.43 -4.31
CA PHE A 18 -11.51 8.73 -5.65
C PHE A 18 -10.29 9.65 -5.75
N SER A 19 -9.19 9.01 -6.15
CA SER A 19 -8.13 9.52 -7.01
C SER A 19 -7.17 10.55 -6.41
N GLY A 20 -5.92 10.50 -6.88
CA GLY A 20 -4.95 11.54 -6.59
C GLY A 20 -4.36 11.57 -5.19
N CYS A 21 -3.38 12.45 -5.07
CA CYS A 21 -2.51 12.70 -3.94
C CYS A 21 -2.94 14.02 -3.28
N LYS A 22 -2.37 14.32 -2.10
CA LYS A 22 -2.43 15.58 -1.34
C LYS A 22 -3.69 15.82 -0.50
N THR A 23 -3.50 15.91 0.82
CA THR A 23 -4.23 16.88 1.63
C THR A 23 -3.47 18.21 1.61
N ALA A 24 -3.73 19.04 0.60
CA ALA A 24 -3.72 20.47 0.86
C ALA A 24 -5.00 20.76 1.67
N THR A 25 -4.86 21.15 2.94
CA THR A 25 -5.87 21.78 3.81
C THR A 25 -6.96 20.95 4.51
N GLY A 26 -6.85 19.63 4.67
CA GLY A 26 -7.80 18.88 5.52
C GLY A 26 -7.36 18.88 7.00
N GLU A 27 -7.95 19.74 7.84
CA GLU A 27 -7.70 19.67 9.30
C GLU A 27 -8.10 18.28 9.82
N LEU A 28 -7.19 17.65 10.58
CA LEU A 28 -7.46 16.36 11.22
C LEU A 28 -8.63 16.50 12.20
N PRO A 29 -9.49 15.47 12.31
CA PRO A 29 -10.54 15.47 13.33
C PRO A 29 -9.92 15.68 14.73
N PRO A 30 -10.55 16.48 15.60
CA PRO A 30 -10.09 16.63 16.97
C PRO A 30 -9.94 15.27 17.66
N GLY A 31 -8.77 15.01 18.23
CA GLY A 31 -8.46 13.76 18.92
C GLY A 31 -8.01 12.61 18.01
N ALA A 32 -7.85 12.82 16.70
CA ALA A 32 -7.28 11.82 15.80
C ALA A 32 -5.91 11.36 16.29
N GLN A 33 -5.70 10.05 16.30
CA GLN A 33 -4.47 9.39 16.71
C GLN A 33 -3.83 8.68 15.50
N PRO A 34 -2.49 8.69 15.38
CA PRO A 34 -1.82 8.04 14.27
C PRO A 34 -1.98 6.52 14.34
N ILE A 35 -2.00 5.90 13.16
CA ILE A 35 -1.88 4.44 12.99
C ILE A 35 -0.52 4.20 12.35
N TRP A 36 0.29 3.35 12.97
CA TRP A 36 1.58 3.00 12.40
C TRP A 36 1.41 1.99 11.28
N ILE A 37 2.25 2.05 10.24
CA ILE A 37 2.21 1.05 9.18
C ILE A 37 2.51 -0.35 9.73
N SER A 38 3.26 -0.44 10.84
CA SER A 38 3.44 -1.69 11.54
C SER A 38 2.11 -2.28 11.97
N ASP A 39 1.10 -1.50 12.35
CA ASP A 39 -0.22 -2.01 12.74
C ASP A 39 -1.07 -2.42 11.54
N VAL A 40 -0.94 -1.69 10.43
CA VAL A 40 -1.54 -2.06 9.13
C VAL A 40 -0.98 -3.39 8.64
N LEU A 41 0.33 -3.59 8.78
CA LEU A 41 1.03 -4.82 8.39
C LEU A 41 0.93 -5.91 9.47
N ALA A 42 0.78 -5.56 10.75
CA ALA A 42 0.68 -6.48 11.90
C ALA A 42 -0.75 -6.91 12.21
N GLY A 43 -1.78 -6.32 11.59
CA GLY A 43 -3.18 -6.73 11.67
C GLY A 43 -3.48 -8.19 11.30
N GLY A 44 -2.46 -9.04 11.06
CA GLY A 44 -2.61 -10.49 10.91
C GLY A 44 -1.35 -11.36 11.00
N ALA A 45 -0.32 -11.04 11.81
CA ALA A 45 0.93 -11.85 11.82
C ALA A 45 1.58 -11.99 10.42
N ILE A 46 1.37 -10.98 9.57
CA ILE A 46 1.64 -11.03 8.13
C ILE A 46 3.07 -10.60 7.80
N MET A 47 3.79 -9.95 8.71
CA MET A 47 5.20 -9.61 8.51
C MET A 47 6.01 -10.82 8.04
N GLN A 48 5.75 -11.99 8.63
CA GLN A 48 6.45 -13.22 8.30
C GLN A 48 6.03 -13.79 6.94
N ALA A 49 4.73 -13.76 6.60
CA ALA A 49 4.25 -14.15 5.28
C ALA A 49 4.73 -13.18 4.17
N SER A 50 4.79 -11.88 4.46
CA SER A 50 5.41 -10.88 3.59
C SER A 50 6.89 -11.19 3.40
N LEU A 51 7.61 -11.48 4.49
CA LEU A 51 9.03 -11.83 4.45
C LEU A 51 9.25 -13.12 3.65
N GLU A 52 8.42 -14.16 3.82
CA GLU A 52 8.49 -15.39 3.05
C GLU A 52 8.22 -15.14 1.56
N LEU A 53 7.20 -14.34 1.24
CA LEU A 53 6.86 -13.98 -0.13
C LEU A 53 7.99 -13.15 -0.76
N ILE A 54 8.49 -12.13 -0.06
CA ILE A 54 9.60 -11.27 -0.50
C ILE A 54 10.90 -12.09 -0.67
N SER A 55 11.22 -12.96 0.29
CA SER A 55 12.40 -13.84 0.23
C SER A 55 12.29 -14.88 -0.90
N SER A 56 11.06 -15.29 -1.26
CA SER A 56 10.83 -16.16 -2.43
C SER A 56 11.01 -15.42 -3.77
N LEU A 57 10.89 -14.09 -3.77
CA LEU A 57 11.04 -13.23 -4.94
C LEU A 57 12.49 -12.81 -5.16
N ASP A 58 13.20 -12.49 -4.09
CA ASP A 58 14.65 -12.27 -4.12
C ASP A 58 15.24 -12.70 -2.76
N PRO A 59 16.03 -13.79 -2.73
CA PRO A 59 16.58 -14.35 -1.50
C PRO A 59 17.64 -13.45 -0.84
N GLU A 60 18.11 -12.39 -1.54
CA GLU A 60 19.00 -11.39 -0.95
C GLU A 60 18.26 -10.36 -0.09
N ILE A 61 16.92 -10.33 -0.16
CA ILE A 61 16.10 -9.43 0.65
C ILE A 61 15.92 -10.00 2.06
N GLY A 62 16.79 -9.58 2.97
CA GLY A 62 16.72 -9.95 4.39
C GLY A 62 15.69 -9.15 5.20
N GLU A 63 15.47 -9.58 6.44
CA GLU A 63 14.56 -8.94 7.43
C GLU A 63 14.80 -7.43 7.62
N ASN A 64 16.05 -7.00 7.49
CA ASN A 64 16.45 -5.59 7.57
C ASN A 64 15.80 -4.71 6.49
N VAL A 65 15.48 -5.27 5.31
CA VAL A 65 14.86 -4.53 4.21
C VAL A 65 13.38 -4.25 4.51
N VAL A 66 12.67 -5.20 5.12
CA VAL A 66 11.28 -4.99 5.54
C VAL A 66 11.18 -3.98 6.67
N GLN A 67 12.11 -4.01 7.64
CA GLN A 67 12.15 -2.98 8.68
C GLN A 67 12.49 -1.59 8.12
N SER A 68 13.40 -1.51 7.14
CA SER A 68 13.68 -0.26 6.43
C SER A 68 12.43 0.23 5.71
N LEU A 69 11.71 -0.65 5.01
CA LEU A 69 10.46 -0.31 4.32
C LEU A 69 9.42 0.26 5.29
N ILE A 70 9.23 -0.35 6.45
CA ILE A 70 8.32 0.14 7.48
C ILE A 70 8.70 1.54 7.94
N ARG A 71 9.99 1.78 8.16
CA ARG A 71 10.49 3.11 8.52
C ARG A 71 10.23 4.11 7.40
N ASP A 72 10.60 3.76 6.16
CA ASP A 72 10.41 4.61 4.99
C ASP A 72 8.94 4.99 4.78
N ILE A 73 8.02 4.05 5.01
CA ILE A 73 6.58 4.29 4.89
C ILE A 73 6.06 5.19 6.02
N ASN A 74 6.47 4.93 7.27
CA ASN A 74 6.06 5.75 8.41
C ASN A 74 6.58 7.19 8.29
N ASP A 75 7.75 7.36 7.68
CA ASP A 75 8.37 8.67 7.46
C ASP A 75 7.83 9.36 6.19
N ASP A 76 6.97 8.70 5.40
CA ASP A 76 6.37 9.28 4.19
C ASP A 76 5.19 10.22 4.56
N PRO A 77 5.33 11.55 4.37
CA PRO A 77 4.29 12.50 4.72
C PRO A 77 3.05 12.40 3.82
N THR A 78 3.12 11.65 2.71
CA THR A 78 2.00 11.41 1.80
C THR A 78 1.15 10.21 2.23
N LEU A 79 1.63 9.40 3.17
CA LEU A 79 0.95 8.22 3.68
C LEU A 79 0.87 8.27 5.22
N THR A 80 0.04 9.16 5.74
CA THR A 80 -0.26 9.21 7.18
C THR A 80 -1.68 8.74 7.46
N LEU A 81 -1.80 7.71 8.30
CA LEU A 81 -3.08 7.09 8.65
C LEU A 81 -3.49 7.48 10.06
N TYR A 82 -4.79 7.66 10.27
CA TYR A 82 -5.34 8.08 11.56
C TYR A 82 -6.60 7.30 11.92
N TRP A 83 -6.88 7.18 13.21
CA TRP A 83 -8.17 6.77 13.75
C TRP A 83 -8.67 7.80 14.77
N VAL A 84 -9.96 7.76 15.09
CA VAL A 84 -10.59 8.71 16.01
C VAL A 84 -11.15 7.96 17.22
N PRO A 85 -10.69 8.25 18.45
CA PRO A 85 -11.24 7.69 19.66
C PRO A 85 -12.66 8.23 19.90
N SER A 86 -13.55 7.31 20.25
CA SER A 86 -14.94 7.53 20.66
C SER A 86 -15.09 7.68 22.18
N GLY A 87 -14.09 7.27 22.97
CA GLY A 87 -14.15 7.25 24.43
C GLY A 87 -14.93 6.06 25.00
N ASN A 88 -15.28 5.07 24.16
CA ASN A 88 -15.82 3.79 24.56
C ASN A 88 -14.89 2.68 24.06
N ASN A 89 -14.40 1.83 24.96
CA ASN A 89 -13.40 0.81 24.62
C ASN A 89 -13.83 -0.12 23.47
N THR A 90 -15.12 -0.50 23.40
CA THR A 90 -15.62 -1.39 22.36
C THR A 90 -15.61 -0.69 21.00
N VAL A 91 -16.12 0.55 20.94
CA VAL A 91 -16.15 1.34 19.70
C VAL A 91 -14.74 1.78 19.30
N ASP A 92 -13.86 2.07 20.25
CA ASP A 92 -12.46 2.41 20.03
C ASP A 92 -11.69 1.25 19.39
N GLN A 93 -11.85 0.03 19.93
CA GLN A 93 -11.22 -1.15 19.37
C GLN A 93 -11.73 -1.43 17.95
N ILE A 94 -13.04 -1.35 17.72
CA ILE A 94 -13.64 -1.52 16.40
C ILE A 94 -13.13 -0.45 15.41
N SER A 95 -13.06 0.81 15.85
CA SER A 95 -12.57 1.91 15.03
C SER A 95 -11.10 1.70 14.68
N TYR A 96 -10.27 1.32 15.65
CA TYR A 96 -8.85 1.05 15.43
C TYR A 96 -8.64 -0.10 14.45
N ASP A 97 -9.28 -1.25 14.68
CA ASP A 97 -9.18 -2.42 13.81
C ASP A 97 -9.64 -2.11 12.38
N THR A 98 -10.73 -1.35 12.24
CA THR A 98 -11.27 -0.97 10.93
C THR A 98 -10.33 -0.01 10.22
N SER A 99 -9.77 0.96 10.93
CA SER A 99 -8.84 1.91 10.34
C SER A 99 -7.52 1.24 9.96
N ALA A 100 -7.03 0.26 10.73
CA ALA A 100 -5.87 -0.54 10.35
C ALA A 100 -6.13 -1.34 9.07
N MET A 101 -7.31 -1.97 8.96
CA MET A 101 -7.72 -2.69 7.74
C MET A 101 -7.89 -1.78 6.54
N ASN A 102 -8.51 -0.61 6.71
CA ASN A 102 -8.60 0.39 5.66
C ASN A 102 -7.21 0.89 5.26
N GLY A 103 -6.31 1.00 6.23
CA GLY A 103 -4.89 1.25 6.02
C GLY A 103 -4.25 0.25 5.07
N SER A 104 -4.64 -1.03 5.11
CA SER A 104 -4.13 -2.05 4.17
C SER A 104 -4.52 -1.76 2.73
N LEU A 105 -5.76 -1.31 2.50
CA LEU A 105 -6.24 -0.94 1.18
C LEU A 105 -5.51 0.32 0.66
N VAL A 106 -5.40 1.35 1.52
CA VAL A 106 -4.71 2.61 1.19
C VAL A 106 -3.23 2.36 0.87
N PHE A 107 -2.54 1.58 1.72
CA PHE A 107 -1.15 1.19 1.50
C PHE A 107 -0.96 0.45 0.18
N SER A 108 -1.90 -0.42 -0.18
CA SER A 108 -1.85 -1.16 -1.44
C SER A 108 -2.04 -0.27 -2.65
N GLN A 109 -2.95 0.70 -2.57
CA GLN A 109 -3.14 1.71 -3.62
C GLN A 109 -1.93 2.63 -3.75
N TYR A 110 -1.32 3.04 -2.64
CA TYR A 110 -0.05 3.77 -2.63
C TYR A 110 1.05 2.96 -3.31
N SER A 111 1.21 1.69 -2.93
CA SER A 111 2.22 0.79 -3.49
C SER A 111 2.03 0.60 -4.99
N LEU A 112 0.78 0.48 -5.46
CA LEU A 112 0.44 0.46 -6.88
C LEU A 112 0.85 1.75 -7.59
N LYS A 113 0.43 2.91 -7.09
CA LYS A 113 0.78 4.21 -7.70
C LYS A 113 2.29 4.39 -7.82
N ARG A 114 3.03 4.08 -6.75
CA ARG A 114 4.49 4.14 -6.74
C ARG A 114 5.10 3.21 -7.79
N THR A 115 4.62 1.97 -7.84
CA THR A 115 5.13 0.95 -8.75
C THR A 115 4.85 1.32 -10.21
N SER A 116 3.64 1.77 -10.53
CA SER A 116 3.27 2.22 -11.86
C SER A 116 4.13 3.41 -12.28
N ALA A 117 4.35 4.39 -11.40
CA ALA A 117 5.21 5.54 -11.70
C ALA A 117 6.66 5.09 -11.97
N ALA A 118 7.22 4.20 -11.16
CA ALA A 118 8.56 3.66 -11.38
C ALA A 118 8.68 2.91 -12.71
N MET A 119 7.72 2.05 -13.03
CA MET A 119 7.70 1.32 -14.29
C MET A 119 7.51 2.22 -15.51
N LYS A 120 6.64 3.24 -15.43
CA LYS A 120 6.48 4.23 -16.50
C LYS A 120 7.77 5.03 -16.71
N LYS A 121 8.42 5.44 -15.63
CA LYS A 121 9.72 6.12 -15.70
C LYS A 121 10.77 5.25 -16.38
N ALA A 122 10.88 3.99 -15.97
CA ALA A 122 11.82 3.03 -16.55
C ALA A 122 11.52 2.73 -18.04
N ALA A 123 10.24 2.58 -18.39
CA ALA A 123 9.79 2.41 -19.78
C ALA A 123 10.24 3.58 -20.67
N ARG A 124 10.07 4.81 -20.16
CA ARG A 124 10.32 6.07 -20.87
C ARG A 124 11.77 6.58 -20.75
N ALA A 125 12.61 5.95 -19.92
CA ALA A 125 14.02 6.34 -19.76
C ALA A 125 14.76 6.41 -21.11
N GLY A 126 15.56 7.45 -21.37
CA GLY A 126 16.21 7.63 -22.68
C GLY A 126 15.35 8.29 -23.77
N GLN A 127 14.06 8.58 -23.53
CA GLN A 127 13.31 9.54 -24.33
C GLN A 127 13.57 10.96 -23.79
N ALA A 128 14.30 11.79 -24.55
CA ALA A 128 14.73 13.12 -24.11
C ALA A 128 13.54 14.00 -23.68
N GLY A 129 13.57 14.50 -22.43
CA GLY A 129 12.80 15.66 -21.98
C GLY A 129 11.34 15.46 -21.54
N LEU A 130 10.72 14.29 -21.75
CA LEU A 130 9.29 14.07 -21.46
C LEU A 130 9.01 13.18 -20.24
N ALA A 131 9.97 12.34 -19.80
CA ALA A 131 9.66 11.21 -18.93
C ALA A 131 9.40 11.53 -17.44
N ALA A 132 10.03 12.55 -16.85
CA ALA A 132 9.94 12.77 -15.40
C ALA A 132 8.72 13.58 -14.98
N GLU A 133 8.39 14.62 -15.74
CA GLU A 133 7.29 15.55 -15.43
C GLU A 133 5.92 14.97 -15.82
N ASP A 134 5.84 14.22 -16.93
CA ASP A 134 4.61 13.55 -17.36
C ASP A 134 4.23 12.38 -16.45
N VAL A 135 5.20 11.64 -15.90
CA VAL A 135 4.93 10.53 -14.96
C VAL A 135 4.48 11.04 -13.60
N GLN A 136 4.98 12.19 -13.16
CA GLN A 136 4.58 12.78 -11.88
C GLN A 136 3.13 13.28 -11.87
N ASN A 137 2.59 13.62 -13.04
CA ASN A 137 1.21 14.08 -13.24
C ASN A 137 0.26 12.96 -13.72
N ASP A 138 0.80 11.79 -14.08
CA ASP A 138 0.01 10.63 -14.52
C ASP A 138 -0.48 9.82 -13.31
N GLU A 139 -1.75 10.02 -12.96
CA GLU A 139 -2.40 9.30 -11.87
C GLU A 139 -2.82 7.87 -12.24
N SER A 140 -2.62 7.44 -13.50
CA SER A 140 -3.00 6.10 -13.93
C SER A 140 -2.06 5.06 -13.33
N ILE A 141 -2.67 4.05 -12.70
CA ILE A 141 -1.99 2.85 -12.21
C ILE A 141 -1.76 1.80 -13.30
N GLU A 142 -2.38 1.96 -14.48
CA GLU A 142 -2.25 1.04 -15.59
C GLU A 142 -1.12 1.48 -16.53
N LEU A 143 -0.33 0.51 -16.97
CA LEU A 143 0.67 0.65 -18.02
C LEU A 143 0.00 0.50 -19.40
N THR A 144 0.38 1.35 -20.35
CA THR A 144 -0.04 1.16 -21.75
C THR A 144 0.67 -0.05 -22.37
N ASP A 145 0.16 -0.54 -23.50
CA ASP A 145 0.79 -1.68 -24.18
C ASP A 145 2.16 -1.31 -24.76
N GLU A 146 2.36 -0.05 -25.15
CA GLU A 146 3.67 0.48 -25.53
C GLU A 146 4.64 0.48 -24.35
N GLU A 147 4.19 0.85 -23.15
CA GLU A 147 5.03 0.86 -21.95
C GLU A 147 5.42 -0.56 -21.52
N LYS A 148 4.49 -1.52 -21.58
CA LYS A 148 4.79 -2.94 -21.33
C LYS A 148 5.79 -3.49 -22.35
N ALA A 149 5.63 -3.14 -23.62
CA ALA A 149 6.55 -3.55 -24.68
C ALA A 149 7.95 -2.94 -24.47
N ALA A 150 8.02 -1.65 -24.11
CA ALA A 150 9.27 -0.96 -23.83
C ALA A 150 10.01 -1.56 -22.63
N LEU A 151 9.31 -1.85 -21.53
CA LEU A 151 9.88 -2.53 -20.36
C LEU A 151 10.42 -3.92 -20.71
N SER A 152 9.72 -4.65 -21.56
CA SER A 152 10.15 -5.99 -22.00
C SER A 152 11.39 -5.93 -22.91
N GLN A 153 11.47 -4.92 -23.79
CA GLN A 153 12.62 -4.73 -24.68
C GLN A 153 13.87 -4.25 -23.94
N LYS A 154 13.69 -3.40 -22.92
CA LYS A 154 14.76 -2.89 -22.06
C LYS A 154 15.13 -3.82 -20.92
N ALA A 155 14.52 -5.00 -20.84
CA ALA A 155 14.79 -5.96 -19.78
C ALA A 155 16.29 -6.34 -19.81
N GLY A 156 17.06 -5.77 -18.88
CA GLY A 156 18.52 -5.91 -18.80
C GLY A 156 19.36 -4.68 -19.19
N GLU A 157 18.75 -3.58 -19.64
CA GLU A 157 19.42 -2.29 -19.92
C GLU A 157 19.20 -1.25 -18.80
N PHE A 158 18.51 -1.63 -17.73
CA PHE A 158 18.30 -0.77 -16.56
C PHE A 158 19.62 -0.51 -15.84
N ASP A 159 19.83 0.76 -15.48
CA ASP A 159 20.94 1.12 -14.61
C ASP A 159 20.73 0.60 -13.16
N ASP A 160 21.77 0.71 -12.33
CA ASP A 160 21.74 0.18 -10.97
C ASP A 160 20.67 0.87 -10.10
N ASP A 161 20.41 2.16 -10.32
CA ASP A 161 19.43 2.94 -9.56
C ASP A 161 17.99 2.56 -9.95
N GLU A 162 17.73 2.42 -11.26
CA GLU A 162 16.47 1.92 -11.81
C GLU A 162 16.17 0.51 -11.30
N ARG A 163 17.17 -0.36 -11.31
CA ARG A 163 17.06 -1.74 -10.81
C ARG A 163 16.74 -1.76 -9.32
N ALA A 164 17.44 -0.95 -8.53
CA ALA A 164 17.18 -0.84 -7.10
C ALA A 164 15.75 -0.37 -6.81
N GLU A 165 15.24 0.62 -7.55
CA GLU A 165 13.87 1.11 -7.36
C GLU A 165 12.81 0.09 -7.83
N LEU A 166 13.03 -0.64 -8.93
CA LEU A 166 12.12 -1.70 -9.38
C LEU A 166 12.06 -2.88 -8.39
N LYS A 167 13.21 -3.29 -7.83
CA LYS A 167 13.26 -4.27 -6.74
C LYS A 167 12.52 -3.76 -5.51
N ARG A 168 12.69 -2.49 -5.16
CA ARG A 168 11.96 -1.85 -4.06
C ARG A 168 10.46 -1.87 -4.30
N CYS A 169 9.99 -1.53 -5.50
CA CYS A 169 8.58 -1.61 -5.88
C CYS A 169 8.01 -3.03 -5.73
N LEU A 170 8.78 -4.06 -6.10
CA LEU A 170 8.37 -5.45 -5.90
C LEU A 170 8.17 -5.78 -4.41
N ILE A 171 9.03 -5.26 -3.52
CA ILE A 171 8.87 -5.40 -2.06
C ILE A 171 7.59 -4.71 -1.58
N TYR A 172 7.34 -3.47 -2.03
CA TYR A 172 6.10 -2.74 -1.71
C TYR A 172 4.85 -3.53 -2.11
N LEU A 173 4.83 -4.11 -3.32
CA LEU A 173 3.72 -4.96 -3.77
C LEU A 173 3.61 -6.29 -3.02
N GLY A 174 4.73 -6.88 -2.60
CA GLY A 174 4.75 -8.04 -1.72
C GLY A 174 4.09 -7.75 -0.38
N ALA A 175 4.48 -6.65 0.26
CA ALA A 175 3.85 -6.19 1.50
C ALA A 175 2.37 -5.82 1.32
N ALA A 176 2.01 -5.20 0.19
CA ALA A 176 0.63 -4.85 -0.14
C ALA A 176 -0.26 -6.10 -0.30
N THR A 177 0.22 -7.10 -1.05
CA THR A 177 -0.45 -8.41 -1.19
C THR A 177 -0.80 -8.97 0.17
N ALA A 178 0.19 -8.98 1.06
CA ALA A 178 0.07 -9.52 2.38
C ALA A 178 -0.97 -8.71 3.21
N ALA A 179 -0.88 -7.39 3.21
CA ALA A 179 -1.82 -6.52 3.92
C ALA A 179 -3.29 -6.73 3.48
N LEU A 180 -3.52 -6.98 2.18
CA LEU A 180 -4.86 -7.19 1.61
C LEU A 180 -5.52 -8.50 2.02
N VAL A 181 -4.76 -9.54 2.38
CA VAL A 181 -5.30 -10.86 2.79
C VAL A 181 -6.22 -10.74 4.01
N ASN A 182 -5.96 -9.79 4.90
CA ASN A 182 -6.77 -9.58 6.10
C ASN A 182 -8.19 -9.11 5.81
N ILE A 183 -8.40 -8.37 4.71
CA ILE A 183 -9.70 -7.77 4.41
C ILE A 183 -10.79 -8.82 4.21
N PRO A 184 -10.67 -9.80 3.28
CA PRO A 184 -11.71 -10.81 3.09
C PRO A 184 -11.90 -11.74 4.29
N ILE A 185 -10.89 -11.88 5.16
CA ILE A 185 -10.95 -12.75 6.34
C ILE A 185 -11.65 -12.04 7.52
N ARG A 186 -11.23 -10.82 7.84
CA ARG A 186 -11.67 -10.10 9.05
C ARG A 186 -12.89 -9.22 8.81
N ALA A 187 -13.04 -8.63 7.62
CA ALA A 187 -14.11 -7.65 7.36
C ALA A 187 -15.51 -8.24 7.52
N PRO A 188 -15.82 -9.47 7.05
CA PRO A 188 -17.14 -10.05 7.25
C PRO A 188 -17.50 -10.23 8.73
N GLN A 189 -16.57 -10.71 9.55
CA GLN A 189 -16.78 -10.88 10.98
C GLN A 189 -17.00 -9.53 11.68
N MET A 190 -16.25 -8.50 11.30
CA MET A 190 -16.41 -7.15 11.85
C MET A 190 -17.76 -6.53 11.46
N ILE A 191 -18.20 -6.71 10.21
CA ILE A 191 -19.53 -6.29 9.75
C ILE A 191 -20.62 -6.93 10.60
N THR A 192 -20.54 -8.24 10.85
CA THR A 192 -21.49 -8.95 11.72
C THR A 192 -21.48 -8.39 13.13
N ASN A 193 -20.31 -8.20 13.72
CA ASN A 193 -20.17 -7.67 15.08
C ASN A 193 -20.75 -6.25 15.20
N ILE A 194 -20.39 -5.35 14.28
CA ILE A 194 -20.86 -3.96 14.26
C ILE A 194 -22.37 -3.92 14.06
N SER A 195 -22.91 -4.70 13.11
CA SER A 195 -24.35 -4.76 12.85
C SER A 195 -25.13 -5.25 14.08
N SER A 196 -24.58 -6.24 14.80
CA SER A 196 -25.17 -6.73 16.04
C SER A 196 -25.21 -5.66 17.13
N ILE A 197 -24.14 -4.86 17.27
CA ILE A 197 -24.09 -3.74 18.23
C ILE A 197 -25.08 -2.64 17.85
N ILE A 198 -25.19 -2.29 16.57
CA ILE A 198 -26.16 -1.29 16.09
C ILE A 198 -27.61 -1.74 16.40
N GLN A 199 -27.90 -3.03 16.22
CA GLN A 199 -29.22 -3.60 16.54
C GLN A 199 -29.47 -3.73 18.05
N ASN A 200 -28.42 -3.89 18.85
CA ASN A 200 -28.48 -4.06 20.31
C ASN A 200 -27.55 -3.07 21.01
N PRO A 201 -27.85 -1.76 20.94
CA PRO A 201 -26.90 -0.71 21.35
C PRO A 201 -26.68 -0.68 22.88
N GLU A 202 -27.53 -1.33 23.66
CA GLU A 202 -27.38 -1.52 25.11
C GLU A 202 -26.07 -2.21 25.50
N ILE A 203 -25.49 -3.02 24.59
CA ILE A 203 -24.20 -3.71 24.78
C ILE A 203 -23.04 -2.72 24.97
N LEU A 204 -23.18 -1.48 24.49
CA LEU A 204 -22.13 -0.47 24.60
C LEU A 204 -21.93 0.05 26.03
N ILE A 205 -22.89 -0.18 26.94
CA ILE A 205 -22.86 0.28 28.34
C ILE A 205 -22.46 1.76 28.42
N VAL A 206 -23.22 2.61 27.73
CA VAL A 206 -22.95 4.05 27.66
C VAL A 206 -24.12 4.89 28.14
N ASN A 207 -23.82 6.14 28.46
CA ASN A 207 -24.85 7.12 28.78
C ASN A 207 -25.84 7.22 27.59
N PRO A 208 -27.17 7.18 27.83
CA PRO A 208 -28.18 7.31 26.78
C PRO A 208 -28.01 8.52 25.86
N PHE A 209 -27.42 9.62 26.35
CA PHE A 209 -27.14 10.81 25.55
C PHE A 209 -25.98 10.63 24.56
N ALA A 210 -25.05 9.72 24.83
CA ALA A 210 -23.92 9.39 23.95
C ALA A 210 -24.25 8.27 22.96
N LEU A 211 -25.29 7.47 23.24
CA LEU A 211 -25.66 6.29 22.45
C LEU A 211 -25.94 6.61 20.97
N PRO A 212 -26.72 7.66 20.61
CA PRO A 212 -26.99 7.96 19.20
C PRO A 212 -25.72 8.27 18.40
N MET A 213 -24.77 8.98 19.02
CA MET A 213 -23.49 9.32 18.36
C MET A 213 -22.65 8.07 18.11
N MET A 214 -22.61 7.12 19.05
CA MET A 214 -21.88 5.87 18.87
C MET A 214 -22.50 4.98 17.80
N VAL A 215 -23.84 4.93 17.71
CA VAL A 215 -24.52 4.20 16.64
C VAL A 215 -24.24 4.82 15.27
N ILE A 216 -24.23 6.15 15.16
CA ILE A 216 -23.86 6.86 13.92
C ILE A 216 -22.42 6.55 13.53
N GLN A 217 -21.48 6.59 14.48
CA GLN A 217 -20.08 6.26 14.23
C GLN A 217 -19.92 4.82 13.74
N LEU A 218 -20.55 3.85 14.41
CA LEU A 218 -20.56 2.45 14.01
C LEU A 218 -21.19 2.25 12.62
N GLY A 219 -22.25 2.98 12.29
CA GLY A 219 -22.86 2.98 10.97
C GLY A 219 -21.87 3.42 9.88
N SER A 220 -21.11 4.49 10.13
CA SER A 220 -20.10 4.90 9.16
C SER A 220 -18.91 3.94 9.06
N ILE A 221 -18.50 3.32 10.17
CA ILE A 221 -17.48 2.26 10.15
C ILE A 221 -17.97 1.10 9.28
N LEU A 222 -19.25 0.73 9.40
CA LEU A 222 -19.87 -0.30 8.58
C LEU A 222 -19.86 0.04 7.09
N ASP A 223 -20.21 1.27 6.73
CA ASP A 223 -20.17 1.74 5.33
C ASP A 223 -18.75 1.69 4.77
N ASN A 224 -17.76 2.09 5.56
CA ASN A 224 -16.35 2.02 5.16
C ASN A 224 -15.88 0.58 4.95
N LEU A 225 -16.25 -0.35 5.83
CA LEU A 225 -15.94 -1.78 5.65
C LEU A 225 -16.58 -2.34 4.37
N ASN A 226 -17.85 -2.00 4.11
CA ASN A 226 -18.54 -2.43 2.89
C ASN A 226 -17.88 -1.89 1.62
N ASN A 227 -17.47 -0.63 1.63
CA ASN A 227 -16.76 -0.02 0.49
C ASN A 227 -15.38 -0.65 0.29
N MET A 228 -14.63 -0.87 1.37
CA MET A 228 -13.33 -1.54 1.33
C MET A 228 -13.43 -2.94 0.72
N ILE A 229 -14.43 -3.74 1.10
CA ILE A 229 -14.68 -5.06 0.52
C ILE A 229 -14.94 -4.98 -0.99
N LYS A 230 -15.70 -3.97 -1.44
CA LYS A 230 -16.00 -3.79 -2.87
C LYS A 230 -14.76 -3.39 -3.68
N GLU A 231 -13.88 -2.56 -3.13
CA GLU A 231 -12.68 -2.08 -3.83
C GLU A 231 -11.55 -3.11 -3.85
N THR A 232 -11.46 -3.95 -2.81
CA THR A 232 -10.35 -4.90 -2.60
C THR A 232 -10.09 -5.82 -3.81
N PRO A 233 -11.09 -6.46 -4.46
CA PRO A 233 -10.85 -7.31 -5.63
C PRO A 233 -10.16 -6.60 -6.79
N LYS A 234 -10.51 -5.34 -7.05
CA LYS A 234 -9.89 -4.53 -8.12
C LYS A 234 -8.43 -4.25 -7.78
N VAL A 235 -8.15 -3.88 -6.53
CA VAL A 235 -6.79 -3.62 -6.05
C VAL A 235 -5.94 -4.89 -6.11
N ILE A 236 -6.45 -6.04 -5.66
CA ILE A 236 -5.75 -7.34 -5.75
C ILE A 236 -5.39 -7.66 -7.21
N LYS A 237 -6.33 -7.50 -8.14
CA LYS A 237 -6.09 -7.76 -9.56
C LYS A 237 -4.93 -6.90 -10.09
N ASN A 238 -4.90 -5.63 -9.73
CA ASN A 238 -3.86 -4.71 -10.16
C ASN A 238 -2.52 -5.03 -9.51
N VAL A 239 -2.49 -5.40 -8.22
CA VAL A 239 -1.26 -5.81 -7.52
C VAL A 239 -0.67 -7.04 -8.20
N ALA A 240 -1.49 -8.06 -8.47
CA ALA A 240 -1.05 -9.27 -9.16
C ALA A 240 -0.45 -8.97 -10.55
N ALA A 241 -1.14 -8.16 -11.36
CA ALA A 241 -0.65 -7.78 -12.69
C ALA A 241 0.70 -7.05 -12.65
N ASN A 242 0.88 -6.10 -11.71
CA ASN A 242 2.14 -5.37 -11.58
C ASN A 242 3.27 -6.26 -11.06
N ILE A 243 2.97 -7.22 -10.16
CA ILE A 243 3.95 -8.22 -9.70
C ILE A 243 4.43 -9.08 -10.87
N GLU A 244 3.53 -9.57 -11.73
CA GLU A 244 3.91 -10.39 -12.89
C GLU A 244 4.85 -9.66 -13.84
N ILE A 245 4.55 -8.38 -14.13
CA ILE A 245 5.40 -7.53 -14.97
C ILE A 245 6.79 -7.35 -14.34
N LEU A 246 6.85 -6.99 -13.05
CA LEU A 246 8.13 -6.81 -12.35
C LEU A 246 8.96 -8.09 -12.27
N LYS A 247 8.32 -9.26 -12.04
CA LYS A 247 9.02 -10.54 -12.06
C LYS A 247 9.65 -10.82 -13.41
N ALA A 248 8.93 -10.57 -14.50
CA ALA A 248 9.45 -10.78 -15.84
C ALA A 248 10.66 -9.88 -16.13
N ILE A 249 10.57 -8.60 -15.75
CA ILE A 249 11.66 -7.62 -15.90
C ILE A 249 12.91 -8.05 -15.11
N LEU A 250 12.75 -8.41 -13.84
CA LEU A 250 13.87 -8.74 -12.97
C LEU A 250 14.50 -10.12 -13.28
N ALA A 251 13.72 -11.06 -13.81
CA ALA A 251 14.23 -12.38 -14.21
C ALA A 251 15.16 -12.31 -15.44
N ALA A 252 14.75 -11.58 -16.49
CA ALA A 252 15.55 -11.39 -17.70
C ALA A 252 16.90 -10.70 -17.40
N ASP A 253 16.90 -9.80 -16.42
CA ASP A 253 18.10 -9.11 -15.96
C ASP A 253 19.09 -10.02 -15.22
N LYS A 254 18.60 -10.95 -14.41
CA LYS A 254 19.43 -11.95 -13.72
C LYS A 254 20.17 -12.85 -14.72
N GLU A 255 19.46 -13.36 -15.73
CA GLU A 255 20.02 -14.21 -16.78
C GLU A 255 21.14 -13.50 -17.55
N ARG A 256 20.94 -12.22 -17.91
CA ARG A 256 21.97 -11.41 -18.58
C ARG A 256 23.18 -11.13 -17.70
N THR A 257 22.97 -10.85 -16.41
CA THR A 257 24.05 -10.58 -15.46
C THR A 257 24.93 -11.82 -15.27
N GLU A 258 24.32 -13.01 -15.19
CA GLU A 258 25.05 -14.29 -15.14
C GLU A 258 25.82 -14.55 -16.44
N GLN A 259 25.21 -14.26 -17.60
CA GLN A 259 25.85 -14.41 -18.90
C GLN A 259 27.05 -13.47 -19.08
N LYS A 260 26.95 -12.20 -18.63
CA LYS A 260 28.06 -11.24 -18.67
C LYS A 260 29.22 -11.67 -17.77
N LYS A 261 28.94 -12.20 -16.57
CA LYS A 261 29.98 -12.75 -15.68
C LYS A 261 30.69 -13.95 -16.30
N LEU A 262 29.94 -14.81 -17.00
CA LEU A 262 30.50 -15.93 -17.76
C LEU A 262 31.42 -15.46 -18.90
N GLU A 263 31.00 -14.44 -19.66
CA GLU A 263 31.82 -13.85 -20.73
C GLU A 263 33.09 -13.17 -20.19
N GLU A 264 32.99 -12.40 -19.09
CA GLU A 264 34.15 -11.78 -18.44
C GLU A 264 35.13 -12.82 -17.90
N GLN A 265 34.63 -13.92 -17.33
CA GLN A 265 35.46 -15.03 -16.87
C GLN A 265 36.15 -15.74 -18.05
N GLN A 266 35.43 -16.01 -19.14
CA GLN A 266 36.02 -16.62 -20.35
C GLN A 266 37.09 -15.73 -20.98
N GLN A 267 36.88 -14.41 -21.03
CA GLN A 267 37.88 -13.47 -21.54
C GLN A 267 39.13 -13.42 -20.65
N LYS A 268 38.95 -13.51 -19.32
CA LYS A 268 40.06 -13.57 -18.37
C LYS A 268 40.85 -14.87 -18.52
N ASP A 269 40.17 -16.01 -18.60
CA ASP A 269 40.80 -17.33 -18.78
C ASP A 269 41.56 -17.41 -20.13
N GLN A 270 41.00 -16.81 -21.20
CA GLN A 270 41.65 -16.71 -22.51
C GLN A 270 42.91 -15.84 -22.46
N ALA A 271 42.85 -14.67 -21.80
CA ALA A 271 43.99 -13.78 -21.66
C ALA A 271 45.12 -14.38 -20.80
N GLU A 272 44.78 -15.17 -19.78
CA GLU A 272 45.75 -15.91 -18.97
C GLU A 272 46.39 -17.06 -19.76
N ALA A 273 45.63 -17.75 -20.63
CA ALA A 273 46.15 -18.80 -21.51
C ALA A 273 47.07 -18.26 -22.63
N ASP A 274 46.77 -17.10 -23.20
CA ASP A 274 47.59 -16.46 -24.25
C ASP A 274 48.90 -15.87 -23.69
N ALA A 275 48.99 -15.67 -22.37
CA ALA A 275 50.17 -15.13 -21.68
C ALA A 275 51.14 -16.21 -21.14
N ALA A 276 50.76 -17.49 -21.20
CA ALA A 276 51.52 -18.64 -20.69
C ALA A 276 52.28 -19.38 -21.81
#